data_AF-A0A238UGW5-F1
#
_entry.id   AF-A0A238UGW5-F1
#
_cell.length_a   1.000
_cell.length_b   1.000
_cell.length_c   1.000
_cell.angle_alpha   90.00
_cell.angle_beta   90.00
_cell.angle_gamma   90.00
#
_symmetry.space_group_name_H-M   'P 1'
#
loop_
_entity.id
_entity.type
_entity.pdbx_description
1 polymer ?
#
loop_
_entity_poly.entity_id
_entity_poly.type
_entity_poly.pdbx_seq_one_letter_code
_entity_poly.pdbx_strand_id
1 'polypeptide(L)'
;MIKRIFKMLLHVLIILVLTITTQVGGFIYLLTIVFFRKKNRKIKITIFLINYSIFSFLILPYLSPFFGREKIKNSELIQPNSFVYVLANRNYVVPELNFVLDRVSKELSKKHKGIKLVYLDANFPFFDGFPLLPHLSHNDGKKIDVSLIYEKDNVVTNKKKSVTGYGVFSGPKKSEYNQITICKSKGYWQYDFPKYLTFGSINKDIEFSKKGTKSLINTILKQKQVSKLFIEPHLKSRLDLKNKKIRFHGCQAVRHDDHIHFQLY
;
A
#
# COMPACT_ATOMS: atom_id res chain seq x y z
N MET A 1 -7.92 39.42 16.97
CA MET A 1 -8.43 38.12 17.45
C MET A 1 -8.54 37.08 16.33
N ILE A 2 -9.29 37.36 15.25
CA ILE A 2 -9.53 36.45 14.11
C ILE A 2 -8.26 35.85 13.49
N LYS A 3 -7.22 36.67 13.22
CA LYS A 3 -5.94 36.18 12.66
C LYS A 3 -5.23 35.14 13.55
N ARG A 4 -5.35 35.26 14.88
CA ARG A 4 -4.73 34.31 15.82
C ARG A 4 -5.50 32.97 15.82
N ILE A 5 -6.82 33.03 15.80
CA ILE A 5 -7.70 31.85 15.71
C ILE A 5 -7.43 31.09 14.41
N PHE A 6 -7.39 31.79 13.27
CA PHE A 6 -7.10 31.16 11.98
C PHE A 6 -5.76 30.43 11.96
N LYS A 7 -4.71 31.05 12.51
CA LYS A 7 -3.39 30.43 12.61
C LYS A 7 -3.40 29.17 13.49
N MET A 8 -4.15 29.19 14.58
CA MET A 8 -4.31 28.02 15.45
C MET A 8 -5.02 26.88 14.71
N LEU A 9 -6.14 27.18 14.03
CA LEU A 9 -6.87 26.20 13.22
C LEU A 9 -5.99 25.58 12.13
N LEU A 10 -5.14 26.39 11.48
CA LEU A 10 -4.19 25.90 10.49
C LEU A 10 -3.17 24.91 11.10
N HIS A 11 -2.61 25.21 12.29
CA HIS A 11 -1.71 24.29 12.96
C HIS A 11 -2.39 22.98 13.36
N VAL A 12 -3.63 23.05 13.87
CA VAL A 12 -4.44 21.87 14.20
C VAL A 12 -4.67 21.03 12.95
N LEU A 13 -5.06 21.64 11.83
CA LEU A 13 -5.25 20.94 10.57
C LEU A 13 -3.96 20.24 10.09
N ILE A 14 -2.82 20.94 10.15
CA ILE A 14 -1.52 20.35 9.77
C ILE A 14 -1.18 19.15 10.67
N ILE A 15 -1.38 19.28 11.99
CA ILE A 15 -1.14 18.18 12.94
C ILE A 15 -2.02 16.97 12.58
N LEU A 16 -3.30 17.19 12.33
CA LEU A 16 -4.24 16.12 11.97
C LEU A 16 -3.85 15.44 10.66
N VAL A 17 -3.58 16.21 9.61
CA VAL A 17 -3.19 15.68 8.29
C VAL A 17 -1.91 14.86 8.42
N LEU A 18 -0.87 15.40 9.07
CA LEU A 18 0.39 14.67 9.26
C LEU A 18 0.20 13.42 10.11
N THR A 19 -0.63 13.46 11.15
CA THR A 19 -0.92 12.28 12.00
C THR A 19 -1.64 11.20 11.21
N ILE A 20 -2.71 11.54 10.48
CA ILE A 20 -3.49 10.56 9.71
C ILE A 20 -2.68 9.95 8.56
N THR A 21 -1.78 10.73 7.94
CA THR A 21 -1.00 10.27 6.77
C THR A 21 0.28 9.54 7.15
N THR A 22 0.87 9.81 8.32
CA THR A 22 2.21 9.29 8.69
C THR A 22 2.30 8.65 10.07
N GLN A 23 1.21 8.64 10.83
CA GLN A 23 1.10 8.33 12.25
C GLN A 23 1.87 9.25 13.21
N VAL A 24 3.10 9.66 12.87
CA VAL A 24 4.03 10.35 13.79
C VAL A 24 4.28 11.81 13.43
N GLY A 25 3.99 12.22 12.19
CA GLY A 25 4.35 13.54 11.69
C GLY A 25 3.68 14.69 12.45
N GLY A 26 2.44 14.52 12.90
CA GLY A 26 1.75 15.57 13.67
C GLY A 26 2.38 15.80 15.04
N PHE A 27 2.82 14.74 15.71
CA PHE A 27 3.57 14.83 16.96
C PHE A 27 4.90 15.57 16.77
N ILE A 28 5.69 15.18 15.77
CA ILE A 28 6.99 15.82 15.46
C ILE A 28 6.80 17.30 15.08
N TYR A 29 5.74 17.61 14.33
CA TYR A 29 5.38 18.98 13.99
C TYR A 29 5.01 19.79 15.23
N LEU A 30 4.21 19.23 16.14
CA LEU A 30 3.82 19.86 17.40
C LEU A 30 5.05 20.20 18.26
N LEU A 31 5.97 19.24 18.45
CA LEU A 31 7.23 19.49 19.17
C LEU A 31 8.01 20.63 18.51
N THR A 32 8.08 20.64 17.18
CA THR A 32 8.80 21.68 16.44
C THR A 32 8.22 23.07 16.69
N ILE A 33 6.90 23.24 16.64
CA ILE A 33 6.28 24.56 16.85
C ILE A 33 6.32 25.02 18.31
N VAL A 34 6.31 24.10 19.27
CA VAL A 34 6.38 24.40 20.72
C VAL A 34 7.81 24.80 21.11
N PHE A 35 8.80 23.95 20.86
CA PHE A 35 10.17 24.18 21.32
C PHE A 35 10.91 25.24 20.51
N PHE A 36 10.62 25.37 19.21
CA PHE A 36 11.29 26.34 18.34
C PHE A 36 10.43 27.56 18.05
N ARG A 37 9.48 27.91 18.92
CA ARG A 37 8.51 29.00 18.72
C ARG A 37 9.11 30.34 18.31
N LYS A 38 10.30 30.69 18.82
CA LYS A 38 11.02 31.96 18.54
C LYS A 38 11.76 31.96 17.18
N LYS A 39 11.97 30.80 16.55
CA LYS A 39 12.67 30.70 15.27
C LYS A 39 11.77 31.15 14.11
N ASN A 40 12.39 31.62 13.03
CA ASN A 40 11.69 31.99 11.80
C ASN A 40 11.07 30.75 11.12
N ARG A 41 10.18 30.97 10.15
CA ARG A 41 9.44 29.90 9.47
C ARG A 41 10.34 28.91 8.73
N LYS A 42 11.37 29.40 8.01
CA LYS A 42 12.29 28.56 7.24
C LYS A 42 13.03 27.58 8.16
N ILE A 43 13.60 28.09 9.26
CA ILE A 43 14.30 27.28 10.26
C ILE A 43 13.37 26.22 10.88
N LYS A 44 12.12 26.57 11.21
CA LYS A 44 11.15 25.59 11.74
C LYS A 44 10.86 24.46 10.75
N ILE A 45 10.69 24.78 9.46
CA ILE A 45 10.48 23.77 8.43
C ILE A 45 11.71 22.87 8.33
N THR A 46 12.91 23.44 8.29
CA THR A 46 14.16 22.66 8.26
C THR A 46 14.27 21.73 9.47
N ILE A 47 14.02 22.23 10.68
CA ILE A 47 14.05 21.43 11.92
C ILE A 47 13.02 20.31 11.86
N PHE A 48 11.78 20.60 11.43
CA PHE A 48 10.74 19.59 11.28
C PHE A 48 11.17 18.48 10.30
N LEU A 49 11.70 18.84 9.13
CA LEU A 49 12.11 17.87 8.11
C LEU A 49 13.28 17.00 8.60
N ILE A 50 14.27 17.60 9.27
CA ILE A 50 15.39 16.86 9.87
C ILE A 50 14.87 15.89 10.94
N ASN A 51 14.09 16.38 11.90
CA ASN A 51 13.55 15.55 12.98
C ASN A 51 12.62 14.45 12.45
N TYR A 52 11.78 14.76 11.47
CA TYR A 52 10.90 13.77 10.81
C TYR A 52 11.71 12.68 10.13
N SER A 53 12.80 13.05 9.46
CA SER A 53 13.69 12.09 8.77
C SER A 53 14.44 11.23 9.78
N ILE A 54 15.03 11.82 10.81
CA ILE A 54 15.69 11.08 11.90
C ILE A 54 14.69 10.11 12.54
N PHE A 55 13.49 10.58 12.88
CA PHE A 55 12.49 9.74 13.52
C PHE A 55 12.08 8.59 12.60
N SER A 56 11.69 8.87 11.35
CA SER A 56 11.17 7.88 10.40
C SER A 56 12.21 6.85 9.95
N PHE A 57 13.46 7.27 9.75
CA PHE A 57 14.50 6.39 9.19
C PHE A 57 15.45 5.79 10.21
N LEU A 58 15.66 6.45 11.37
CA LEU A 58 16.64 6.01 12.37
C LEU A 58 16.02 5.58 13.68
N ILE A 59 14.85 6.10 14.08
CA ILE A 59 14.24 5.77 15.38
C ILE A 59 13.14 4.70 15.21
N LEU A 60 12.18 4.94 14.32
CA LEU A 60 11.03 4.05 14.12
C LEU A 60 11.39 2.59 13.81
N PRO A 61 12.41 2.28 12.99
CA PRO A 61 12.76 0.88 12.72
C PRO A 61 13.18 0.10 13.97
N TYR A 62 13.78 0.76 14.96
CA TYR A 62 14.19 0.12 16.22
C TYR A 62 13.12 0.22 17.31
N LEU A 63 12.23 1.21 17.23
CA LEU A 63 11.16 1.40 18.21
C LEU A 63 9.91 0.55 17.91
N SER A 64 9.55 0.40 16.64
CA SER A 64 8.35 -0.35 16.21
C SER A 64 8.29 -1.82 16.67
N PRO A 65 9.40 -2.58 16.82
CA PRO A 65 9.36 -3.96 17.31
C PRO A 65 8.75 -4.10 18.71
N PHE A 66 8.94 -3.11 19.59
CA PHE A 66 8.32 -3.09 20.92
C PHE A 66 6.79 -2.97 20.86
N PHE A 67 6.24 -2.56 19.71
CA PHE A 67 4.81 -2.46 19.44
C PHE A 67 4.31 -3.58 18.51
N GLY A 68 5.09 -4.65 18.33
CA GLY A 68 4.72 -5.79 17.49
C GLY A 68 4.78 -5.51 15.98
N ARG A 69 5.54 -4.49 15.57
CA ARG A 69 5.70 -4.09 14.17
C ARG A 69 7.17 -4.11 13.75
N GLU A 70 7.41 -4.47 12.51
CA GLU A 70 8.70 -4.37 11.86
C GLU A 70 8.55 -3.62 10.54
N LYS A 71 9.56 -2.83 10.18
CA LYS A 71 9.67 -2.29 8.83
C LYS A 71 9.81 -3.44 7.84
N ILE A 72 9.14 -3.34 6.69
CA ILE A 72 9.29 -4.31 5.60
C ILE A 72 10.77 -4.37 5.17
N LYS A 73 11.33 -5.58 5.11
CA LYS A 73 12.73 -5.82 4.75
C LYS A 73 12.91 -5.77 3.23
N ASN A 74 13.31 -4.61 2.72
CA ASN A 74 13.69 -4.48 1.30
C ASN A 74 14.93 -5.33 1.00
N SER A 75 14.97 -5.90 -0.20
CA SER A 75 16.07 -6.75 -0.67
C SER A 75 16.20 -6.67 -2.19
N GLU A 76 17.12 -7.43 -2.77
CA GLU A 76 17.18 -7.58 -4.23
C GLU A 76 15.89 -8.14 -4.84
N LEU A 77 15.08 -8.84 -4.04
CA LEU A 77 13.83 -9.49 -4.46
C LEU A 77 12.57 -8.78 -3.97
N ILE A 78 12.68 -7.80 -3.07
CA ILE A 78 11.54 -7.09 -2.46
C ILE A 78 11.78 -5.59 -2.52
N GLN A 79 10.83 -4.85 -3.10
CA GLN A 79 10.90 -3.39 -3.16
C GLN A 79 9.52 -2.73 -3.05
N PRO A 80 9.43 -1.48 -2.54
CA PRO A 80 8.20 -0.71 -2.62
C PRO A 80 7.91 -0.33 -4.07
N ASN A 81 6.63 -0.17 -4.41
CA ASN A 81 6.23 0.45 -5.67
C ASN A 81 6.64 1.92 -5.73
N SER A 82 6.50 2.62 -4.60
CA SER A 82 6.82 4.04 -4.46
C SER A 82 7.45 4.32 -3.11
N PHE A 83 8.41 5.25 -3.09
CA PHE A 83 9.04 5.72 -1.86
C PHE A 83 8.07 6.42 -0.92
N VAL A 84 6.89 6.86 -1.40
CA VAL A 84 5.86 7.49 -0.57
C VAL A 84 5.41 6.61 0.60
N TYR A 85 5.32 5.28 0.40
CA TYR A 85 4.94 4.36 1.47
C TYR A 85 6.00 4.31 2.57
N VAL A 86 7.27 4.45 2.21
CA VAL A 86 8.38 4.50 3.18
C VAL A 86 8.42 5.85 3.87
N LEU A 87 8.31 6.94 3.11
CA LEU A 87 8.33 8.31 3.65
C LEU A 87 7.16 8.55 4.61
N ALA A 88 5.98 8.01 4.31
CA ALA A 88 4.78 8.12 5.13
C ALA A 88 4.68 7.02 6.20
N ASN A 89 5.74 6.23 6.43
CA ASN A 89 5.77 5.16 7.44
C ASN A 89 4.64 4.13 7.30
N ARG A 90 4.18 3.84 6.08
CA ARG A 90 3.10 2.86 5.79
C ARG A 90 3.62 1.48 5.39
N ASN A 91 4.90 1.22 5.61
CA ASN A 91 5.59 0.00 5.22
C ASN A 91 6.01 -0.83 6.45
N TYR A 92 5.20 -0.82 7.51
CA TYR A 92 5.39 -1.64 8.70
C TYR A 92 4.40 -2.79 8.72
N VAL A 93 4.81 -3.95 9.24
CA VAL A 93 4.03 -5.20 9.28
C VAL A 93 4.37 -5.99 10.52
N VAL A 94 3.59 -7.02 10.87
CA VAL A 94 4.01 -8.00 11.87
C VAL A 94 5.22 -8.82 11.36
N PRO A 95 6.13 -9.30 12.24
CA PRO A 95 7.31 -10.07 11.83
C PRO A 95 7.00 -11.27 10.92
N GLU A 96 5.87 -11.94 11.17
CA GLU A 96 5.42 -13.09 10.38
C GLU A 96 5.12 -12.73 8.91
N LEU A 97 4.64 -11.50 8.65
CA LEU A 97 4.38 -11.05 7.28
C LEU A 97 5.69 -10.77 6.55
N ASN A 98 6.72 -10.24 7.23
CA ASN A 98 8.07 -10.14 6.68
C ASN A 98 8.61 -11.51 6.25
N PHE A 99 8.43 -12.54 7.08
CA PHE A 99 8.82 -13.91 6.75
C PHE A 99 8.04 -14.49 5.56
N VAL A 100 6.74 -14.19 5.45
CA VAL A 100 5.93 -14.57 4.29
C VAL A 100 6.39 -13.85 3.02
N LEU A 101 6.67 -12.55 3.07
CA LEU A 101 7.15 -11.76 1.93
C LEU A 101 8.50 -12.28 1.41
N ASP A 102 9.44 -12.61 2.30
CA ASP A 102 10.73 -13.19 1.93
C ASP A 102 10.55 -14.52 1.16
N ARG A 103 9.77 -15.46 1.70
CA ARG A 103 9.51 -16.74 1.03
C ARG A 103 8.81 -16.57 -0.30
N VAL A 104 7.79 -15.70 -0.37
CA VAL A 104 7.07 -15.40 -1.60
C VAL A 104 8.02 -14.83 -2.65
N SER A 105 8.89 -13.89 -2.26
CA SER A 105 9.84 -13.26 -3.18
C SER A 105 10.86 -14.28 -3.74
N LYS A 106 11.41 -15.16 -2.90
CA LYS A 106 12.37 -16.20 -3.29
C LYS A 106 11.73 -17.23 -4.22
N GLU A 107 10.53 -17.71 -3.90
CA GLU A 107 9.80 -18.66 -4.75
C GLU A 107 9.38 -18.04 -6.10
N LEU A 108 8.97 -16.77 -6.10
CA LEU A 108 8.61 -16.06 -7.32
C LEU A 108 9.82 -15.89 -8.24
N SER A 109 10.96 -15.47 -7.70
CA SER A 109 12.20 -15.27 -8.44
C SER A 109 12.72 -16.56 -9.09
N LYS A 110 12.57 -17.72 -8.40
CA LYS A 110 12.89 -19.03 -8.98
C LYS A 110 12.06 -19.36 -10.22
N LYS A 111 10.79 -18.94 -10.27
CA LYS A 111 9.89 -19.19 -11.40
C LYS A 111 10.03 -18.15 -12.51
N HIS A 112 10.42 -16.93 -12.16
CA HIS A 112 10.53 -15.80 -13.06
C HIS A 112 11.82 -15.02 -12.73
N LYS A 113 12.91 -15.39 -13.40
CA LYS A 113 14.22 -14.73 -13.23
C LYS A 113 14.07 -13.22 -13.42
N GLY A 114 14.65 -12.44 -12.51
CA GLY A 114 14.62 -10.98 -12.54
C GLY A 114 13.34 -10.34 -12.02
N ILE A 115 12.30 -11.11 -11.66
CA ILE A 115 11.07 -10.56 -11.08
C ILE A 115 11.17 -10.43 -9.57
N LYS A 116 10.98 -9.19 -9.11
CA LYS A 116 10.86 -8.81 -7.70
C LYS A 116 9.40 -8.79 -7.23
N LEU A 117 9.19 -9.10 -5.96
CA LEU A 117 7.95 -8.81 -5.25
C LEU A 117 7.86 -7.29 -4.99
N VAL A 118 6.83 -6.65 -5.54
CA VAL A 118 6.63 -5.20 -5.38
C VAL A 118 5.44 -4.95 -4.47
N TYR A 119 5.69 -4.39 -3.28
CA TYR A 119 4.65 -4.07 -2.32
C TYR A 119 4.16 -2.62 -2.43
N LEU A 120 2.97 -2.39 -1.91
CA LEU A 120 2.24 -1.11 -1.92
C LEU A 120 2.00 -0.69 -0.46
N ASP A 121 0.75 -0.42 -0.09
CA ASP A 121 0.40 -0.02 1.26
C ASP A 121 0.35 -1.23 2.22
N ALA A 122 0.86 -1.07 3.44
CA ALA A 122 0.91 -2.13 4.46
C ALA A 122 0.30 -1.66 5.78
N ASN A 123 1.06 -1.03 6.67
CA ASN A 123 0.57 -0.53 7.96
C ASN A 123 1.52 0.51 8.56
N PHE A 124 1.07 1.17 9.62
CA PHE A 124 1.87 2.10 10.42
C PHE A 124 2.70 1.39 11.51
N PRO A 125 3.73 2.05 12.08
CA PRO A 125 4.66 1.44 13.03
C PRO A 125 4.10 1.15 14.43
N PHE A 126 3.00 1.77 14.84
CA PHE A 126 2.52 1.69 16.23
C PHE A 126 1.05 1.31 16.35
N PHE A 127 0.77 0.41 17.30
CA PHE A 127 -0.55 0.01 17.79
C PHE A 127 -1.54 -0.53 16.73
N ASP A 128 -2.48 -1.34 17.19
CA ASP A 128 -3.59 -1.76 16.34
C ASP A 128 -4.70 -0.69 16.32
N GLY A 129 -5.52 -0.69 15.27
CA GLY A 129 -6.72 0.15 15.18
C GLY A 129 -6.49 1.58 14.69
N PHE A 130 -5.24 2.03 14.49
CA PHE A 130 -4.99 3.36 13.93
C PHE A 130 -5.52 3.44 12.48
N PRO A 131 -6.32 4.47 12.12
CA PRO A 131 -6.95 4.54 10.81
C PRO A 131 -5.92 4.78 9.69
N LEU A 132 -5.86 3.86 8.72
CA LEU A 132 -5.02 3.95 7.53
C LEU A 132 -5.87 4.36 6.31
N LEU A 133 -6.09 5.66 6.07
CA LEU A 133 -6.91 6.09 4.92
C LEU A 133 -6.17 5.92 3.57
N PRO A 134 -6.79 5.37 2.50
CA PRO A 134 -8.15 4.84 2.43
C PRO A 134 -8.26 3.34 2.84
N HIS A 135 -7.14 2.64 3.04
CA HIS A 135 -7.03 1.21 3.37
C HIS A 135 -7.42 0.88 4.82
N LEU A 136 -8.66 1.18 5.22
CA LEU A 136 -9.13 1.06 6.61
C LEU A 136 -8.95 -0.33 7.24
N SER A 137 -8.94 -1.40 6.43
CA SER A 137 -8.73 -2.76 6.93
C SER A 137 -7.29 -3.00 7.41
N HIS A 138 -6.32 -2.23 6.94
CA HIS A 138 -4.91 -2.33 7.29
C HIS A 138 -4.66 -1.63 8.63
N ASN A 139 -5.13 -2.22 9.72
CA ASN A 139 -5.07 -1.64 11.06
C ASN A 139 -4.32 -2.52 12.07
N ASP A 140 -3.77 -3.67 11.65
CA ASP A 140 -3.18 -4.68 12.54
C ASP A 140 -1.80 -5.19 12.07
N GLY A 141 -1.23 -4.61 11.02
CA GLY A 141 0.06 -5.04 10.46
C GLY A 141 0.06 -6.42 9.77
N LYS A 142 -1.11 -7.08 9.66
CA LYS A 142 -1.24 -8.42 9.07
C LYS A 142 -1.61 -8.41 7.59
N LYS A 143 -1.84 -7.23 7.01
CA LYS A 143 -2.35 -7.06 5.65
C LYS A 143 -1.38 -6.24 4.81
N ILE A 144 -1.33 -6.56 3.53
CA ILE A 144 -0.47 -5.87 2.59
C ILE A 144 -1.05 -5.96 1.18
N ASP A 145 -0.85 -4.87 0.45
CA ASP A 145 -1.12 -4.80 -0.96
C ASP A 145 0.18 -5.02 -1.75
N VAL A 146 0.10 -5.83 -2.80
CA VAL A 146 1.21 -6.07 -3.72
C VAL A 146 0.76 -5.85 -5.15
N SER A 147 1.67 -5.35 -5.97
CA SER A 147 1.37 -5.02 -7.35
C SER A 147 1.15 -6.28 -8.20
N LEU A 148 0.23 -6.19 -9.16
CA LEU A 148 0.11 -7.17 -10.25
C LEU A 148 1.43 -7.27 -11.04
N ILE A 149 1.62 -8.40 -11.73
CA ILE A 149 2.75 -8.59 -12.63
C ILE A 149 2.32 -8.26 -14.05
N TYR A 150 3.18 -7.50 -14.73
CA TYR A 150 2.98 -7.06 -16.10
C TYR A 150 4.01 -7.73 -17.01
N GLU A 151 3.74 -7.70 -18.31
CA GLU A 151 4.63 -8.19 -19.35
C GLU A 151 4.73 -7.19 -20.49
N LYS A 152 5.83 -7.27 -21.23
CA LYS A 152 6.04 -6.57 -22.48
C LYS A 152 6.58 -7.59 -23.48
N ASP A 153 5.99 -7.67 -24.67
CA ASP A 153 6.42 -8.62 -25.70
C ASP A 153 6.45 -10.08 -25.18
N ASN A 154 5.45 -10.46 -24.37
CA ASN A 154 5.35 -11.75 -23.66
C ASN A 154 6.46 -12.05 -22.62
N VAL A 155 7.29 -11.06 -22.28
CA VAL A 155 8.33 -11.16 -21.24
C VAL A 155 7.86 -10.41 -19.98
N VAL A 156 7.81 -11.12 -18.85
CA VAL A 156 7.44 -10.54 -17.55
C VAL A 156 8.40 -9.41 -17.14
N THR A 157 7.87 -8.38 -16.49
CA THR A 157 8.66 -7.21 -16.07
C THR A 157 8.26 -6.68 -14.70
N ASN A 158 9.20 -6.01 -14.03
CA ASN A 158 8.92 -5.23 -12.81
C ASN A 158 8.39 -3.82 -13.10
N LYS A 159 8.29 -3.39 -14.37
CA LYS A 159 7.60 -2.15 -14.74
C LYS A 159 6.16 -2.18 -14.27
N LYS A 160 5.65 -1.01 -13.88
CA LYS A 160 4.32 -0.80 -13.29
C LYS A 160 3.54 0.19 -14.11
N LYS A 161 2.20 0.13 -14.01
CA LYS A 161 1.30 1.03 -14.74
C LYS A 161 0.97 2.33 -14.01
N SER A 162 1.22 2.40 -12.71
CA SER A 162 0.90 3.54 -11.85
C SER A 162 2.09 3.93 -10.99
N VAL A 163 2.25 5.23 -10.74
CA VAL A 163 3.29 5.80 -9.86
C VAL A 163 3.11 5.32 -8.42
N THR A 164 1.86 5.31 -7.93
CA THR A 164 1.53 4.79 -6.59
C THR A 164 1.31 3.29 -6.61
N GLY A 165 0.90 2.75 -7.76
CA GLY A 165 0.50 1.35 -7.93
C GLY A 165 -1.01 1.13 -7.80
N TYR A 166 -1.77 2.20 -7.59
CA TYR A 166 -3.24 2.21 -7.58
C TYR A 166 -3.83 3.00 -8.77
N GLY A 167 -5.08 2.72 -9.10
CA GLY A 167 -5.93 3.49 -10.00
C GLY A 167 -5.77 3.18 -11.49
N VAL A 168 -4.84 2.30 -11.89
CA VAL A 168 -4.71 1.83 -13.28
C VAL A 168 -5.12 0.37 -13.37
N PHE A 169 -6.39 0.15 -13.68
CA PHE A 169 -7.07 -1.13 -13.55
C PHE A 169 -6.88 -2.08 -14.74
N SER A 170 -6.73 -3.37 -14.45
CA SER A 170 -6.79 -4.49 -15.39
C SER A 170 -8.23 -4.99 -15.54
N GLY A 171 -9.11 -4.08 -15.97
CA GLY A 171 -10.56 -4.27 -16.05
C GLY A 171 -11.04 -5.49 -16.84
N PRO A 172 -12.33 -5.85 -16.74
CA PRO A 172 -12.93 -7.00 -17.41
C PRO A 172 -12.87 -6.83 -18.92
N LYS A 173 -12.63 -7.94 -19.63
CA LYS A 173 -12.80 -8.03 -21.08
C LYS A 173 -14.29 -8.04 -21.44
N LYS A 174 -14.61 -7.79 -22.71
CA LYS A 174 -16.00 -7.79 -23.22
C LYS A 174 -16.79 -9.07 -22.87
N SER A 175 -16.12 -10.22 -22.84
CA SER A 175 -16.73 -11.52 -22.52
C SER A 175 -16.65 -11.91 -21.03
N GLU A 176 -16.04 -11.07 -20.19
CA GLU A 176 -15.90 -11.36 -18.76
C GLU A 176 -17.00 -10.68 -17.95
N TYR A 177 -17.33 -11.28 -16.81
CA TYR A 177 -18.30 -10.72 -15.88
C TYR A 177 -17.83 -9.35 -15.37
N ASN A 178 -18.61 -8.31 -15.65
CA ASN A 178 -18.25 -6.94 -15.32
C ASN A 178 -18.76 -6.55 -13.92
N GLN A 179 -17.99 -6.94 -12.91
CA GLN A 179 -18.29 -6.62 -11.50
C GLN A 179 -18.42 -5.10 -11.26
N ILE A 180 -17.71 -4.28 -12.03
CA ILE A 180 -17.72 -2.81 -11.90
C ILE A 180 -19.10 -2.25 -12.22
N THR A 181 -19.67 -2.64 -13.36
CA THR A 181 -21.02 -2.20 -13.76
C THR A 181 -22.04 -2.60 -12.72
N ILE A 182 -21.91 -3.80 -12.16
CA ILE A 182 -22.85 -4.37 -11.19
C ILE A 182 -22.73 -3.69 -9.82
N CYS A 183 -21.52 -3.38 -9.36
CA CYS A 183 -21.35 -2.62 -8.13
C CYS A 183 -21.89 -1.20 -8.28
N LYS A 184 -21.62 -0.54 -9.42
CA LYS A 184 -22.11 0.82 -9.67
C LYS A 184 -23.63 0.89 -9.82
N SER A 185 -24.26 -0.09 -10.48
CA SER A 185 -25.72 -0.14 -10.59
C SER A 185 -26.42 -0.34 -9.24
N LYS A 186 -25.71 -0.89 -8.24
CA LYS A 186 -26.17 -1.01 -6.85
C LYS A 186 -25.90 0.24 -5.99
N GLY A 187 -25.43 1.33 -6.58
CA GLY A 187 -25.18 2.60 -5.89
C GLY A 187 -23.78 2.75 -5.28
N TYR A 188 -22.88 1.78 -5.47
CA TYR A 188 -21.49 1.87 -4.97
C TYR A 188 -20.63 2.74 -5.88
N TRP A 189 -20.84 4.06 -5.83
CA TRP A 189 -20.11 5.04 -6.63
C TRP A 189 -18.60 5.04 -6.34
N GLN A 190 -18.19 4.70 -5.12
CA GLN A 190 -16.79 4.68 -4.69
C GLN A 190 -15.98 3.53 -5.30
N TYR A 191 -16.65 2.52 -5.87
CA TYR A 191 -16.03 1.25 -6.27
C TYR A 191 -14.88 1.42 -7.27
N ASP A 192 -15.02 2.34 -8.23
CA ASP A 192 -14.01 2.69 -9.22
C ASP A 192 -13.36 4.05 -9.01
N PHE A 193 -13.62 4.71 -7.87
CA PHE A 193 -13.13 6.06 -7.56
C PHE A 193 -11.60 6.24 -7.66
N PRO A 194 -10.75 5.25 -7.28
CA PRO A 194 -9.30 5.43 -7.37
C PRO A 194 -8.75 5.73 -8.78
N LYS A 195 -9.54 5.55 -9.86
CA LYS A 195 -9.15 6.02 -11.21
C LYS A 195 -8.92 7.53 -11.30
N TYR A 196 -9.49 8.31 -10.38
CA TYR A 196 -9.29 9.76 -10.32
C TYR A 196 -8.08 10.16 -9.46
N LEU A 197 -7.47 9.19 -8.76
CA LEU A 197 -6.34 9.37 -7.85
C LEU A 197 -5.12 8.51 -8.27
N THR A 198 -4.92 8.31 -9.58
CA THR A 198 -3.79 7.51 -10.07
C THR A 198 -2.44 8.17 -9.80
N PHE A 199 -2.41 9.50 -9.69
CA PHE A 199 -1.21 10.33 -9.67
C PHE A 199 -0.29 10.08 -10.89
N GLY A 200 -0.89 9.68 -12.02
CA GLY A 200 -0.21 9.45 -13.28
C GLY A 200 -0.11 7.99 -13.68
N SER A 201 -0.34 7.72 -14.97
CA SER A 201 -0.12 6.40 -15.59
C SER A 201 1.22 6.38 -16.31
N ILE A 202 2.00 5.32 -16.09
CA ILE A 202 3.35 5.15 -16.64
C ILE A 202 3.44 3.83 -17.41
N ASN A 203 4.46 3.67 -18.27
CA ASN A 203 4.72 2.45 -19.04
C ASN A 203 3.46 1.92 -19.78
N LYS A 204 2.83 2.76 -20.61
CA LYS A 204 1.57 2.42 -21.31
C LYS A 204 1.70 1.20 -22.25
N ASP A 205 2.93 0.86 -22.62
CA ASP A 205 3.32 -0.24 -23.49
C ASP A 205 3.29 -1.63 -22.83
N ILE A 206 3.15 -1.72 -21.49
CA ILE A 206 3.10 -3.01 -20.81
C ILE A 206 1.66 -3.52 -20.64
N GLU A 207 1.50 -4.82 -20.59
CA GLU A 207 0.21 -5.51 -20.48
C GLU A 207 0.13 -6.37 -19.23
N PHE A 208 -1.09 -6.73 -18.83
CA PHE A 208 -1.32 -7.59 -17.67
C PHE A 208 -0.79 -9.00 -17.95
N SER A 209 0.17 -9.47 -17.14
CA SER A 209 0.72 -10.82 -17.31
C SER A 209 -0.15 -11.86 -16.61
N LYS A 210 -0.86 -12.68 -17.39
CA LYS A 210 -1.60 -13.83 -16.85
C LYS A 210 -0.65 -14.81 -16.16
N LYS A 211 0.46 -15.16 -16.81
CA LYS A 211 1.43 -16.13 -16.30
C LYS A 211 2.10 -15.63 -15.03
N GLY A 212 2.62 -14.39 -15.06
CA GLY A 212 3.28 -13.77 -13.92
C GLY A 212 2.34 -13.63 -12.73
N THR A 213 1.18 -13.01 -12.93
CA THR A 213 0.23 -12.76 -11.83
C THR A 213 -0.33 -14.06 -11.23
N LYS A 214 -0.66 -15.07 -12.06
CA LYS A 214 -1.05 -16.41 -11.57
C LYS A 214 0.05 -17.04 -10.72
N SER A 215 1.30 -16.92 -11.15
CA SER A 215 2.47 -17.44 -10.43
C SER A 215 2.64 -16.79 -9.05
N LEU A 216 2.55 -15.45 -8.99
CA LEU A 216 2.57 -14.69 -7.75
C LEU A 216 1.46 -15.11 -6.78
N ILE A 217 0.22 -15.13 -7.25
CA ILE A 217 -0.94 -15.50 -6.42
C ILE A 217 -0.78 -16.92 -5.89
N ASN A 218 -0.40 -17.87 -6.74
CA ASN A 218 -0.18 -19.25 -6.30
C ASN A 218 0.95 -19.36 -5.26
N THR A 219 2.03 -18.60 -5.42
CA THR A 219 3.12 -18.54 -4.44
C THR A 219 2.68 -17.96 -3.10
N ILE A 220 1.85 -16.91 -3.10
CA ILE A 220 1.25 -16.34 -1.87
C ILE A 220 0.36 -17.38 -1.20
N LEU A 221 -0.54 -18.01 -1.96
CA LEU A 221 -1.56 -18.92 -1.41
C LEU A 221 -1.00 -20.25 -0.87
N LYS A 222 0.20 -20.64 -1.33
CA LYS A 222 0.97 -21.77 -0.76
C LYS A 222 1.40 -21.52 0.69
N GLN A 223 1.55 -20.26 1.09
CA GLN A 223 1.98 -19.94 2.45
C GLN A 223 0.85 -20.28 3.44
N LYS A 224 1.17 -21.14 4.42
CA LYS A 224 0.20 -21.62 5.42
C LYS A 224 -0.39 -20.48 6.25
N GLN A 225 0.41 -19.43 6.47
CA GLN A 225 0.08 -18.22 7.24
C GLN A 225 -0.97 -17.34 6.57
N VAL A 226 -1.12 -17.41 5.24
CA VAL A 226 -2.07 -16.55 4.52
C VAL A 226 -3.49 -17.07 4.74
N SER A 227 -4.39 -16.21 5.24
CA SER A 227 -5.79 -16.57 5.53
C SER A 227 -6.71 -16.27 4.36
N LYS A 228 -6.54 -15.10 3.72
CA LYS A 228 -7.33 -14.68 2.56
C LYS A 228 -6.51 -13.82 1.60
N LEU A 229 -6.95 -13.83 0.35
CA LEU A 229 -6.42 -12.99 -0.74
C LEU A 229 -7.62 -12.41 -1.50
N PHE A 230 -7.59 -11.11 -1.77
CA PHE A 230 -8.61 -10.43 -2.55
C PHE A 230 -8.10 -10.07 -3.93
N ILE A 231 -8.96 -10.33 -4.91
CA ILE A 231 -8.80 -9.95 -6.32
C ILE A 231 -10.19 -9.87 -6.96
N GLU A 232 -10.33 -9.08 -8.02
CA GLU A 232 -11.61 -8.99 -8.73
C GLU A 232 -12.08 -10.33 -9.31
N PRO A 233 -13.41 -10.58 -9.33
CA PRO A 233 -13.99 -11.82 -9.88
C PRO A 233 -13.57 -12.13 -11.33
N HIS A 234 -13.47 -11.12 -12.19
CA HIS A 234 -13.03 -11.33 -13.57
C HIS A 234 -11.57 -11.79 -13.64
N LEU A 235 -10.69 -11.27 -12.79
CA LEU A 235 -9.30 -11.73 -12.71
C LEU A 235 -9.20 -13.15 -12.15
N LYS A 236 -10.01 -13.49 -11.14
CA LYS A 236 -10.10 -14.87 -10.62
C LYS A 236 -10.43 -15.87 -11.73
N SER A 237 -11.43 -15.54 -12.57
CA SER A 237 -11.83 -16.34 -13.73
C SER A 237 -10.75 -16.37 -14.82
N ARG A 238 -10.24 -15.20 -15.23
CA ARG A 238 -9.21 -15.04 -16.26
C ARG A 238 -7.93 -15.83 -15.97
N LEU A 239 -7.57 -15.93 -14.69
CA LEU A 239 -6.38 -16.64 -14.21
C LEU A 239 -6.67 -18.12 -13.86
N ASP A 240 -7.91 -18.59 -13.96
CA ASP A 240 -8.35 -19.93 -13.55
C ASP A 240 -7.83 -20.28 -12.14
N LEU A 241 -8.28 -19.50 -11.15
CA LEU A 241 -7.88 -19.64 -9.74
C LEU A 241 -8.99 -20.30 -8.91
N LYS A 242 -8.70 -21.47 -8.34
CA LYS A 242 -9.69 -22.32 -7.62
C LYS A 242 -9.51 -22.38 -6.10
N ASN A 243 -8.53 -21.67 -5.54
CA ASN A 243 -8.23 -21.75 -4.11
C ASN A 243 -9.30 -21.05 -3.25
N LYS A 244 -9.78 -21.72 -2.21
CA LYS A 244 -10.81 -21.22 -1.27
C LYS A 244 -10.44 -19.97 -0.47
N LYS A 245 -9.15 -19.65 -0.34
CA LYS A 245 -8.66 -18.43 0.31
C LYS A 245 -8.90 -17.18 -0.56
N ILE A 246 -9.14 -17.34 -1.86
CA ILE A 246 -9.41 -16.23 -2.77
C ILE A 246 -10.87 -15.80 -2.62
N ARG A 247 -11.06 -14.53 -2.27
CA ARG A 247 -12.38 -13.97 -2.02
C ARG A 247 -12.59 -12.68 -2.81
N PHE A 248 -13.85 -12.36 -3.05
CA PHE A 248 -14.26 -11.03 -3.45
C PHE A 248 -14.48 -10.19 -2.18
N HIS A 249 -13.93 -8.97 -2.15
CA HIS A 249 -14.01 -8.08 -0.98
C HIS A 249 -15.37 -7.39 -0.84
N GLY A 250 -16.23 -7.45 -1.87
CA GLY A 250 -17.56 -6.84 -1.88
C GLY A 250 -17.56 -5.42 -2.46
N CYS A 251 -18.72 -4.97 -2.95
CA CYS A 251 -18.85 -3.67 -3.61
C CYS A 251 -18.67 -2.45 -2.70
N GLN A 252 -18.69 -2.64 -1.37
CA GLN A 252 -18.52 -1.57 -0.39
C GLN A 252 -17.09 -1.00 -0.37
N ALA A 253 -16.10 -1.82 -0.73
CA ALA A 253 -14.70 -1.41 -0.82
C ALA A 253 -14.25 -1.27 -2.28
N VAL A 254 -13.18 -0.50 -2.49
CA VAL A 254 -12.62 -0.23 -3.82
C VAL A 254 -12.13 -1.52 -4.48
N ARG A 255 -12.27 -1.58 -5.80
CA ARG A 255 -11.87 -2.75 -6.61
C ARG A 255 -10.39 -3.12 -6.50
N HIS A 256 -10.08 -4.41 -6.67
CA HIS A 256 -8.74 -5.01 -6.55
C HIS A 256 -8.29 -5.65 -7.89
N ASP A 257 -8.19 -4.86 -8.95
CA ASP A 257 -7.64 -5.27 -10.25
C ASP A 257 -6.56 -4.35 -10.81
N ASP A 258 -6.01 -3.49 -9.96
CA ASP A 258 -4.73 -2.78 -10.10
C ASP A 258 -3.65 -3.37 -9.16
N HIS A 259 -4.06 -4.06 -8.09
CA HIS A 259 -3.22 -4.73 -7.10
C HIS A 259 -3.85 -6.03 -6.56
N ILE A 260 -3.09 -6.76 -5.73
CA ILE A 260 -3.53 -7.92 -4.94
C ILE A 260 -3.43 -7.53 -3.48
N HIS A 261 -4.51 -7.71 -2.73
CA HIS A 261 -4.50 -7.61 -1.27
C HIS A 261 -4.43 -9.02 -0.66
N PHE A 262 -3.58 -9.23 0.32
CA PHE A 262 -3.63 -10.47 1.12
C PHE A 262 -3.34 -10.21 2.60
N GLN A 263 -3.76 -11.15 3.44
CA GLN A 263 -3.53 -11.06 4.87
C GLN A 263 -3.22 -12.40 5.52
N LEU A 264 -2.62 -12.32 6.71
CA LEU A 264 -2.36 -13.46 7.58
C LEU A 264 -3.59 -13.87 8.39
N TYR A 265 -3.50 -14.98 9.13
CA TYR A 265 -4.47 -15.37 10.16
C TYR A 265 -4.40 -14.45 11.39
#